data_AF-A0A948BLX9-F1
#
_entry.id   AF-A0A948BLX9-F1
#
_cell.length_a   1.000
_cell.length_b   1.000
_cell.length_c   1.000
_cell.angle_alpha   90.00
_cell.angle_beta   90.00
_cell.angle_gamma   90.00
#
_symmetry.space_group_name_H-M   'P 1'
#
loop_
_entity.id
_entity.type
_entity.pdbx_description
1 polymer ?
#
loop_
_entity_poly.entity_id
_entity_poly.type
_entity_poly.pdbx_seq_one_letter_code
_entity_poly.pdbx_strand_id
1 'polypeptide(L)'
;MTDNILAAFDLVLITTLLLLAWKLLSCEDIFTAVVLFISFGLLMALAWVRMRAPDVALAEAALGAGLTGPLLLAALRRMERIRKYERRLDLDEERNDYKKPKKKQAPPL
;
A
#
# COMPACT_ATOMS: atom_id res chain seq x y z
N MET A 1 -23.43 -12.16 32.48
CA MET A 1 -22.43 -13.19 32.05
C MET A 1 -22.08 -13.01 30.57
N THR A 2 -23.05 -12.69 29.72
CA THR A 2 -22.85 -12.28 28.32
C THR A 2 -22.05 -10.99 28.16
N ASP A 3 -22.17 -10.05 29.09
CA ASP A 3 -21.50 -8.74 29.03
C ASP A 3 -19.97 -8.86 29.07
N ASN A 4 -19.46 -9.84 29.81
CA ASN A 4 -18.02 -10.12 29.88
C ASN A 4 -17.49 -10.69 28.56
N ILE A 5 -18.31 -11.46 27.84
CA ILE A 5 -17.96 -12.04 26.54
C ILE A 5 -17.94 -10.94 25.47
N LEU A 6 -18.94 -10.05 25.50
CA LEU A 6 -19.03 -8.88 24.63
C LEU A 6 -17.84 -7.93 24.86
N ALA A 7 -17.48 -7.65 26.11
CA ALA A 7 -16.32 -6.83 26.46
C ALA A 7 -14.99 -7.48 26.04
N ALA A 8 -14.85 -8.80 26.23
CA ALA A 8 -13.66 -9.53 25.77
C ALA A 8 -13.52 -9.49 24.25
N PHE A 9 -14.61 -9.61 23.50
CA PHE A 9 -14.62 -9.48 22.05
C PHE A 9 -14.18 -8.07 21.61
N ASP A 10 -14.75 -7.03 22.23
CA ASP A 10 -14.39 -5.65 21.92
C ASP A 10 -12.91 -5.37 22.23
N LEU A 11 -12.38 -5.92 23.33
CA LEU A 11 -10.97 -5.79 23.71
C LEU A 11 -10.03 -6.50 22.73
N VAL A 12 -10.36 -7.72 22.30
CA VAL A 12 -9.61 -8.45 21.27
C VAL A 12 -9.64 -7.68 19.95
N LEU A 13 -10.80 -7.12 19.58
CA LEU A 13 -10.97 -6.38 18.34
C LEU A 13 -10.13 -5.10 18.34
N ILE A 14 -10.17 -4.30 19.41
CA ILE A 14 -9.34 -3.10 19.59
C ILE A 14 -7.85 -3.45 19.58
N THR A 15 -7.45 -4.51 20.28
CA THR A 15 -6.04 -4.94 20.34
C THR A 15 -5.55 -5.36 18.96
N THR A 16 -6.37 -6.10 18.21
CA THR A 16 -6.05 -6.52 16.84
C THR A 16 -5.94 -5.32 15.90
N LEU A 17 -6.84 -4.34 16.03
CA LEU A 17 -6.78 -3.09 15.27
C LEU A 17 -5.48 -2.31 15.54
N LEU A 18 -5.10 -2.16 16.81
CA LEU A 18 -3.86 -1.47 17.20
C LEU A 18 -2.61 -2.19 16.65
N LEU A 19 -2.59 -3.53 16.73
CA LEU A 19 -1.50 -4.33 16.18
C LEU A 19 -1.40 -4.19 14.65
N LEU A 20 -2.53 -4.21 13.94
CA LEU A 20 -2.55 -3.99 12.50
C LEU A 20 -2.10 -2.57 12.13
N ALA A 21 -2.56 -1.55 12.84
CA ALA A 21 -2.15 -0.17 12.61
C ALA A 21 -0.64 0.00 12.82
N TRP A 22 -0.08 -0.60 13.87
CA TRP A 22 1.35 -0.57 14.13
C TRP A 22 2.15 -1.29 13.05
N LYS A 23 1.70 -2.50 12.66
CA LYS A 23 2.30 -3.30 11.58
C LYS A 23 2.27 -2.56 10.26
N LEU A 24 1.16 -1.91 9.95
CA LEU A 24 0.97 -1.09 8.76
C LEU A 24 1.98 0.06 8.71
N LEU A 25 2.15 0.79 9.82
CA LEU A 25 3.06 1.93 9.90
C LEU A 25 4.55 1.52 9.88
N SER A 26 4.85 0.31 10.37
CA SER A 26 6.20 -0.23 10.42
C SER A 26 6.60 -1.01 9.15
N CYS A 27 5.73 -1.07 8.15
CA CYS A 27 5.96 -1.88 6.95
C CYS A 27 6.75 -1.07 5.90
N GLU A 28 7.91 -1.58 5.49
CA GLU A 28 8.70 -1.00 4.39
C GLU A 28 8.13 -1.36 3.01
N ASP A 29 7.43 -2.49 2.91
CA ASP A 29 6.84 -2.99 1.68
C ASP A 29 5.45 -2.36 1.44
N ILE A 30 5.36 -1.55 0.38
CA ILE A 30 4.14 -0.80 0.06
C ILE A 30 2.98 -1.73 -0.30
N PHE A 31 3.23 -2.89 -0.95
CA PHE A 31 2.16 -3.83 -1.27
C PHE A 31 1.54 -4.40 0.01
N THR A 32 2.40 -4.83 0.93
CA THR A 32 2.01 -5.35 2.25
C THR A 32 1.30 -4.28 3.06
N ALA A 33 1.75 -3.03 3.03
CA ALA A 33 1.06 -1.90 3.65
C ALA A 33 -0.35 -1.71 3.07
N VAL A 34 -0.53 -1.77 1.74
CA VAL A 34 -1.86 -1.65 1.13
C VAL A 34 -2.80 -2.78 1.56
N VAL A 35 -2.31 -4.03 1.58
CA VAL A 35 -3.12 -5.18 2.03
C VAL A 35 -3.50 -5.04 3.51
N LEU A 36 -2.55 -4.68 4.38
CA LEU A 36 -2.79 -4.43 5.80
C LEU A 36 -3.81 -3.31 6.02
N PHE A 37 -3.77 -2.25 5.21
CA PHE A 37 -4.74 -1.16 5.26
C PHE A 37 -6.16 -1.62 4.88
N ILE A 38 -6.30 -2.45 3.85
CA ILE A 38 -7.61 -3.02 3.46
C ILE A 38 -8.16 -3.91 4.58
N SER A 39 -7.32 -4.78 5.15
CA SER A 39 -7.71 -5.64 6.28
C SER A 39 -8.10 -4.81 7.51
N PHE A 40 -7.35 -3.76 7.82
CA PHE A 40 -7.65 -2.83 8.91
C PHE A 40 -9.02 -2.16 8.72
N GLY A 41 -9.32 -1.63 7.53
CA GLY A 41 -10.62 -1.01 7.23
C GLY A 41 -11.79 -2.01 7.35
N LEU A 42 -11.61 -3.26 6.92
CA LEU A 42 -12.62 -4.32 7.08
C LEU A 42 -12.89 -4.66 8.56
N LEU A 43 -11.83 -4.77 9.37
CA LEU A 43 -11.97 -4.98 10.81
C LEU A 43 -12.62 -3.77 11.50
N MET A 44 -12.32 -2.56 11.03
CA MET A 44 -12.95 -1.35 11.54
C MET A 44 -14.44 -1.29 11.19
N ALA A 45 -14.83 -1.69 9.98
CA ALA A 45 -16.23 -1.85 9.60
C ALA A 45 -16.95 -2.86 10.53
N LEU A 46 -16.30 -3.98 10.88
CA LEU A 46 -16.85 -4.94 11.84
C LEU A 46 -17.03 -4.32 13.25
N ALA A 47 -16.11 -3.44 13.66
CA ALA A 47 -16.25 -2.68 14.92
C ALA A 47 -17.51 -1.80 14.92
N TRP A 48 -17.79 -1.12 13.80
CA TRP A 48 -18.98 -0.28 13.64
C TRP A 48 -20.29 -1.08 13.68
N VAL A 49 -20.32 -2.28 13.06
CA VAL A 49 -21.47 -3.20 13.16
C VAL A 49 -21.72 -3.56 14.62
N ARG A 50 -20.65 -3.88 15.35
CA ARG A 50 -20.73 -4.26 16.76
C ARG A 50 -21.26 -3.14 17.66
N MET A 51 -20.97 -1.87 17.33
CA MET A 51 -21.52 -0.68 17.97
C MET A 51 -22.96 -0.34 17.56
N ARG A 52 -23.63 -1.21 16.80
CA ARG A 52 -24.99 -1.00 16.27
C ARG A 52 -25.08 0.18 15.30
N ALA A 53 -23.99 0.50 14.59
CA ALA A 53 -23.92 1.54 13.56
C ALA A 53 -23.72 0.91 12.16
N PRO A 54 -24.74 0.24 11.60
CA PRO A 54 -24.62 -0.47 10.32
C PRO A 54 -24.38 0.47 9.13
N ASP A 55 -24.93 1.68 9.16
CA ASP A 55 -24.77 2.65 8.07
C ASP A 55 -23.31 3.12 7.96
N VAL A 56 -22.68 3.36 9.12
CA VAL A 56 -21.25 3.72 9.21
C VAL A 56 -20.38 2.54 8.81
N ALA A 57 -20.74 1.31 9.22
CA ALA A 57 -20.03 0.11 8.81
C ALA A 57 -20.06 -0.11 7.30
N LEU A 58 -21.21 0.12 6.65
CA LEU A 58 -21.36 -0.01 5.20
C LEU A 58 -20.51 1.04 4.48
N ALA A 59 -20.53 2.29 4.95
CA ALA A 59 -19.70 3.36 4.42
C ALA A 59 -18.20 3.04 4.57
N GLU A 60 -17.78 2.58 5.74
CA GLU A 60 -16.37 2.23 6.01
C GLU A 60 -15.92 1.04 5.14
N ALA A 61 -16.75 0.01 4.97
CA ALA A 61 -16.44 -1.10 4.07
C ALA A 61 -16.32 -0.64 2.60
N ALA A 62 -17.20 0.25 2.15
CA ALA A 62 -17.13 0.83 0.82
C ALA A 62 -15.89 1.72 0.62
N LEU A 63 -15.49 2.48 1.64
CA LEU A 63 -14.30 3.33 1.59
C LEU A 63 -13.01 2.52 1.68
N GLY A 64 -12.90 1.60 2.63
CA GLY A 64 -11.70 0.80 2.88
C GLY A 64 -11.45 -0.24 1.78
N ALA A 65 -12.43 -1.11 1.52
CA ALA A 65 -12.30 -2.18 0.53
C ALA A 65 -12.75 -1.77 -0.88
N GLY A 66 -13.74 -0.88 -0.99
CA GLY A 66 -14.35 -0.52 -2.29
C GLY A 66 -13.63 0.59 -3.06
N LEU A 67 -13.13 1.64 -2.39
CA LEU A 67 -12.43 2.75 -3.04
C LEU A 67 -10.93 2.76 -2.76
N THR A 68 -10.56 2.87 -1.49
CA THR A 68 -9.19 3.21 -1.08
C THR A 68 -8.23 2.06 -1.35
N GLY A 69 -8.64 0.81 -1.10
CA GLY A 69 -7.84 -0.38 -1.41
C GLY A 69 -7.43 -0.48 -2.89
N PRO A 70 -8.38 -0.53 -3.84
CA PRO A 70 -8.06 -0.56 -5.27
C PRO A 70 -7.29 0.67 -5.75
N LEU A 71 -7.59 1.86 -5.21
CA LEU A 71 -6.89 3.10 -5.56
C LEU A 71 -5.41 3.05 -5.14
N LEU A 72 -5.12 2.60 -3.92
CA LEU A 72 -3.76 2.40 -3.43
C LEU A 72 -3.01 1.36 -4.27
N LEU A 73 -3.67 0.25 -4.64
CA LEU A 73 -3.09 -0.75 -5.52
C LEU A 73 -2.78 -0.18 -6.92
N ALA A 74 -3.67 0.66 -7.45
CA ALA A 74 -3.44 1.35 -8.71
C ALA A 74 -2.27 2.34 -8.63
N ALA A 75 -2.15 3.10 -7.53
CA ALA A 75 -1.03 3.99 -7.26
C ALA A 75 0.30 3.23 -7.17
N LEU A 76 0.33 2.09 -6.46
CA LEU A 76 1.49 1.23 -6.38
C LEU A 76 1.93 0.73 -7.77
N ARG A 77 0.99 0.21 -8.56
CA ARG A 77 1.25 -0.22 -9.95
C ARG A 77 1.76 0.93 -10.83
N ARG A 78 1.33 2.17 -10.57
CA ARG A 78 1.82 3.35 -11.28
C ARG A 78 3.28 3.66 -10.90
N MET A 79 3.62 3.63 -9.61
CA MET A 79 4.99 3.87 -9.13
C MET A 79 5.99 2.83 -9.65
N GLU A 80 5.62 1.54 -9.65
CA GLU A 80 6.45 0.48 -10.22
C GLU A 80 6.72 0.68 -11.72
N ARG A 81 5.70 1.12 -12.48
CA ARG A 81 5.86 1.44 -13.90
C ARG A 81 6.82 2.60 -14.13
N ILE A 82 6.73 3.66 -13.33
CA ILE A 82 7.64 4.82 -13.43
C ILE A 82 9.08 4.39 -13.13
N ARG A 83 9.33 3.69 -12.02
CA ARG A 83 10.66 3.15 -11.67
C ARG A 83 11.24 2.23 -12.74
N LYS A 84 10.40 1.47 -13.44
CA LYS A 84 10.83 0.59 -14.53
C LYS A 84 11.19 1.37 -15.81
N TYR A 85 10.57 2.51 -16.05
CA TYR A 85 10.86 3.38 -17.20
C TYR A 85 12.19 4.12 -16.99
N GLU A 86 12.40 4.68 -15.80
CA GLU A 86 13.65 5.35 -15.42
C GLU A 86 14.86 4.42 -15.57
N ARG A 87 14.79 3.21 -14.98
CA ARG A 87 15.83 2.18 -15.19
C ARG A 87 16.06 1.80 -16.66
N ARG A 88 15.03 1.87 -17.51
CA ARG A 88 15.21 1.58 -18.95
C ARG A 88 15.91 2.73 -19.68
N LEU A 89 15.61 3.97 -19.32
CA LEU A 89 16.27 5.15 -19.86
C LEU A 89 17.76 5.15 -19.53
N ASP A 90 18.12 4.87 -18.28
CA ASP A 90 19.52 4.78 -17.84
C ASP A 90 20.29 3.71 -18.66
N LEU A 91 19.66 2.55 -18.87
CA LEU A 91 20.24 1.46 -19.67
C LEU A 91 20.36 1.82 -21.16
N ASP A 92 19.36 2.49 -21.72
CA ASP A 92 19.37 2.92 -23.12
C ASP A 92 20.42 4.03 -23.35
N GLU A 93 20.63 4.91 -22.36
CA GLU A 93 21.63 5.98 -22.38
C GLU A 93 23.05 5.41 -22.27
N GLU A 94 23.33 4.51 -21.32
CA GLU A 94 24.61 3.78 -21.24
C GLU A 94 24.89 2.99 -22.53
N ARG A 95 23.88 2.29 -23.06
CA ARG A 95 24.02 1.53 -24.30
C ARG A 95 24.34 2.43 -25.49
N ASN A 96 23.75 3.61 -25.55
CA ASN A 96 24.00 4.58 -26.63
C ASN A 96 25.36 5.26 -26.48
N ASP A 97 25.83 5.53 -25.26
CA ASP A 97 27.15 6.10 -25.02
C ASP A 97 28.27 5.11 -25.39
N TYR A 98 28.12 3.84 -25.05
CA TYR A 98 29.02 2.77 -25.51
C TYR A 98 29.07 2.68 -27.04
N LYS A 99 27.94 2.98 -27.71
CA LYS A 99 27.83 2.96 -29.17
C LYS A 99 28.37 4.22 -29.85
N LYS A 100 28.74 5.28 -29.11
CA LYS A 100 29.35 6.45 -29.74
C LYS A 100 30.68 6.04 -30.36
N PRO A 101 30.86 6.20 -31.69
CA PRO A 101 32.17 6.01 -32.27
C PRO A 101 33.11 7.00 -31.59
N LYS A 102 34.20 6.50 -30.98
CA LYS A 102 35.26 7.37 -30.46
C LYS A 102 35.71 8.24 -31.61
N LYS A 103 35.23 9.49 -31.67
CA LYS A 103 35.65 10.47 -32.68
C LYS A 103 37.15 10.53 -32.51
N LYS A 104 37.86 10.03 -33.53
CA LYS A 104 39.32 9.93 -33.54
C LYS A 104 39.85 11.26 -33.03
N GLN A 105 40.45 11.22 -31.85
CA GLN A 105 41.25 12.30 -31.33
C GLN A 105 42.44 12.40 -32.29
N ALA A 106 42.30 13.26 -33.30
CA ALA A 106 43.37 13.48 -34.26
C ALA A 106 44.48 14.26 -33.51
N PRO A 107 45.74 13.80 -33.59
CA PRO A 107 46.84 14.49 -32.95
C PRO A 107 46.94 15.93 -33.50
N PRO A 108 47.24 16.92 -32.65
CA PRO A 108 47.50 18.28 -33.12
C PRO A 108 48.71 18.24 -34.07
N LEU A 109 48.49 18.71 -35.30
CA LEU A 109 49.55 19.00 -36.27
C LEU A 109 50.26 20.30 -35.88
#